data_AF-A0A6N7SSB6-F1
#
_entry.id   AF-A0A6N7SSB6-F1
#
_cell.length_a   1.000
_cell.length_b   1.000
_cell.length_c   1.000
_cell.angle_alpha   90.00
_cell.angle_beta   90.00
_cell.angle_gamma   90.00
#
_symmetry.space_group_name_H-M   'P 1'
#
loop_
_entity.id
_entity.type
_entity.pdbx_description
1 polymer ?
#
loop_
_entity_poly.entity_id
_entity_poly.type
_entity_poly.pdbx_seq_one_letter_code
_entity_poly.pdbx_strand_id
1 'polypeptide(L)'
;MKKAAGRGILTIVILSLCMTACGGKGGVTKAGTPADAVENVLEAVKELDFKTCNQYSDNYVKTYKNWLGIPTEREYRIFNELQQPGMKKGKKYKANKRFAEEVVRNLSWNLGEVRRQGDKAEIDLEITNTDMTDVMGHYTIHIMEDMIKVDGTGLGQLVRSLSELDYDKGRVLTYLEQAEGTRTEVVTATLYQKDGEWKLHLDEPLIRAVMGNLNAEKYSQEVEERLEHLEAEYERKMEQWGEEILFPHK
;
A
#
# COMPACT_ATOMS: atom_id res chain seq x y z
N MET A 1 71.82 0.89 -21.58
CA MET A 1 71.22 2.02 -22.33
C MET A 1 69.78 1.67 -22.67
N LYS A 2 68.91 2.69 -22.60
CA LYS A 2 67.43 2.69 -22.70
C LYS A 2 66.87 1.93 -23.91
N LYS A 3 65.74 1.22 -23.75
CA LYS A 3 64.39 1.75 -24.07
C LYS A 3 63.28 0.74 -23.71
N ALA A 4 62.18 1.32 -23.23
CA ALA A 4 60.96 0.68 -22.79
C ALA A 4 59.97 0.44 -23.95
N ALA A 5 59.09 -0.55 -23.75
CA ALA A 5 57.70 -0.61 -24.21
C ALA A 5 57.08 -1.80 -23.45
N GLY A 6 56.21 -1.65 -22.45
CA GLY A 6 54.99 -0.84 -22.47
C GLY A 6 53.88 -1.67 -23.09
N ARG A 7 53.23 -2.55 -22.32
CA ARG A 7 52.00 -3.24 -22.72
C ARG A 7 51.12 -3.50 -21.49
N GLY A 8 49.86 -3.09 -21.63
CA GLY A 8 48.89 -2.78 -20.58
C GLY A 8 48.58 -3.88 -19.58
N ILE A 9 48.32 -3.45 -18.35
CA ILE A 9 47.70 -4.22 -17.29
C ILE A 9 46.23 -4.41 -17.67
N LEU A 10 45.85 -5.64 -18.04
CA LEU A 10 44.46 -6.07 -18.15
C LEU A 10 43.99 -6.44 -16.75
N THR A 11 43.27 -5.53 -16.09
CA THR A 11 42.65 -5.78 -14.78
C THR A 11 41.48 -6.77 -14.96
N ILE A 12 41.72 -8.04 -14.63
CA ILE A 12 40.65 -9.05 -14.50
C ILE A 12 39.93 -8.78 -13.18
N VAL A 13 38.72 -8.25 -13.26
CA VAL A 13 37.79 -8.22 -12.11
C VAL A 13 37.30 -9.66 -11.90
N ILE A 14 37.78 -10.30 -10.84
CA ILE A 14 37.32 -11.62 -10.42
C ILE A 14 35.89 -11.48 -9.90
N LEU A 15 34.92 -11.95 -10.68
CA LEU A 15 33.57 -12.26 -10.21
C LEU A 15 33.66 -13.34 -9.12
N SER A 16 33.41 -12.96 -7.87
CA SER A 16 33.15 -13.91 -6.79
C SER A 16 31.75 -14.52 -6.95
N LEU A 17 31.62 -15.45 -7.90
CA LEU A 17 30.56 -16.45 -7.92
C LEU A 17 30.85 -17.47 -6.82
N CYS A 18 30.36 -17.22 -5.61
CA CYS A 18 30.30 -18.25 -4.58
C CYS A 18 29.21 -19.27 -4.95
N MET A 19 29.54 -20.21 -5.84
CA MET A 19 28.76 -21.42 -6.02
C MET A 19 28.98 -22.32 -4.80
N THR A 20 28.06 -22.27 -3.83
CA THR A 20 27.96 -23.31 -2.80
C THR A 20 27.36 -24.57 -3.42
N ALA A 21 28.20 -25.59 -3.49
CA ALA A 21 27.87 -26.91 -4.00
C ALA A 21 26.69 -27.52 -3.23
N CYS A 22 25.65 -27.91 -3.96
CA CYS A 22 24.58 -28.76 -3.45
C CYS A 22 25.08 -30.22 -3.35
N GLY A 23 25.57 -30.60 -2.17
CA GLY A 23 25.70 -31.99 -1.73
C GLY A 23 24.47 -32.37 -0.91
N GLY A 24 23.68 -33.32 -1.41
CA GLY A 24 22.35 -33.63 -0.87
C GLY A 24 22.30 -34.38 0.46
N LYS A 25 21.04 -34.41 0.95
CA LYS A 25 20.43 -35.21 2.04
C LYS A 25 20.55 -34.66 3.46
N GLY A 26 19.41 -34.16 3.95
CA GLY A 26 19.15 -33.87 5.36
C GLY A 26 19.34 -32.41 5.78
N GLY A 27 18.79 -31.46 5.02
CA GLY A 27 18.89 -30.05 5.38
C GLY A 27 17.75 -29.64 6.30
N VAL A 28 18.03 -29.47 7.60
CA VAL A 28 17.37 -28.40 8.36
C VAL A 28 17.60 -27.15 7.52
N THR A 29 16.57 -26.66 6.83
CA THR A 29 16.62 -25.36 6.16
C THR A 29 17.16 -24.38 7.18
N LYS A 30 18.34 -23.83 6.93
CA LYS A 30 18.93 -22.81 7.78
C LYS A 30 17.87 -21.73 7.90
N ALA A 31 17.24 -21.61 9.08
CA ALA A 31 16.20 -20.62 9.28
C ALA A 31 16.79 -19.27 8.88
N GLY A 32 16.11 -18.54 8.00
CA GLY A 32 16.56 -17.21 7.56
C GLY A 32 16.78 -16.29 8.77
N THR A 33 17.44 -15.16 8.57
CA THR A 33 17.55 -14.15 9.62
C THR A 33 16.27 -13.30 9.69
N PRO A 34 16.02 -12.58 10.81
CA PRO A 34 14.95 -11.58 10.84
C PRO A 34 15.06 -10.55 9.72
N ALA A 35 16.29 -10.11 9.40
CA ALA A 35 16.56 -9.18 8.33
C ALA A 35 16.17 -9.76 6.95
N ASP A 36 16.52 -11.02 6.68
CA ASP A 36 16.12 -11.70 5.43
C ASP A 36 14.60 -11.74 5.28
N ALA A 37 13.86 -11.95 6.37
CA ALA A 37 12.39 -11.96 6.34
C ALA A 37 11.82 -10.57 6.02
N VAL A 38 12.38 -9.50 6.59
CA VAL A 38 11.98 -8.12 6.24
C VAL A 38 12.26 -7.84 4.76
N GLU A 39 13.47 -8.11 4.30
CA GLU A 39 13.87 -7.90 2.90
C GLU A 39 12.95 -8.67 1.95
N ASN A 40 12.69 -9.95 2.21
CA ASN A 40 11.79 -10.76 1.40
C ASN A 40 10.37 -10.19 1.37
N VAL A 41 9.87 -9.63 2.48
CA VAL A 41 8.52 -9.04 2.50
C VAL A 41 8.48 -7.73 1.75
N LEU A 42 9.42 -6.81 1.99
CA LEU A 42 9.42 -5.49 1.36
C LEU A 42 9.66 -5.58 -0.15
N GLU A 43 10.57 -6.46 -0.59
CA GLU A 43 10.77 -6.73 -2.02
C GLU A 43 9.51 -7.37 -2.64
N ALA A 44 8.92 -8.36 -1.97
CA ALA A 44 7.69 -8.98 -2.46
C ALA A 44 6.51 -8.00 -2.51
N VAL A 45 6.44 -7.03 -1.61
CA VAL A 45 5.45 -5.95 -1.67
C VAL A 45 5.72 -5.05 -2.87
N LYS A 46 6.96 -4.64 -3.09
CA LYS A 46 7.36 -3.79 -4.21
C LYS A 46 7.10 -4.46 -5.57
N GLU A 47 7.33 -5.76 -5.67
CA GLU A 47 7.08 -6.56 -6.88
C GLU A 47 5.64 -7.06 -7.01
N LEU A 48 4.79 -6.80 -6.00
CA LEU A 48 3.44 -7.36 -5.88
C LEU A 48 3.39 -8.91 -5.91
N ASP A 49 4.45 -9.57 -5.42
CA ASP A 49 4.49 -11.00 -5.16
C ASP A 49 3.81 -11.35 -3.82
N PHE A 50 2.49 -11.41 -3.85
CA PHE A 50 1.70 -11.74 -2.67
C PHE A 50 1.95 -13.15 -2.14
N LYS A 51 2.51 -14.07 -2.94
CA LYS A 51 2.83 -15.41 -2.44
C LYS A 51 4.00 -15.32 -1.44
N THR A 52 5.07 -14.65 -1.83
CA THR A 52 6.25 -14.46 -0.98
C THR A 52 5.94 -13.54 0.20
N CYS A 53 5.19 -12.45 -0.03
CA CYS A 53 4.73 -11.57 1.06
C CYS A 53 3.96 -12.35 2.13
N ASN A 54 2.97 -13.17 1.74
CA ASN A 54 2.21 -14.00 2.69
C ASN A 54 3.03 -15.13 3.32
N GLN A 55 4.11 -15.57 2.67
CA GLN A 55 5.01 -16.56 3.25
C GLN A 55 5.84 -15.94 4.37
N TYR A 56 6.33 -14.71 4.25
CA TYR A 56 7.25 -14.12 5.24
C TYR A 56 6.60 -13.07 6.15
N SER A 57 5.28 -12.91 6.10
CA SER A 57 4.54 -11.99 6.98
C SER A 57 3.22 -12.57 7.49
N ASP A 58 2.55 -11.82 8.35
CA ASP A 58 1.18 -12.08 8.78
C ASP A 58 0.13 -11.33 7.93
N ASN A 59 0.44 -11.01 6.67
CA ASN A 59 -0.50 -10.33 5.76
C ASN A 59 -1.83 -11.08 5.61
N TYR A 60 -1.80 -12.42 5.51
CA TYR A 60 -3.02 -13.23 5.53
C TYR A 60 -3.60 -13.30 6.95
N VAL A 61 -4.83 -12.81 7.12
CA VAL A 61 -5.53 -12.83 8.40
C VAL A 61 -6.42 -14.07 8.51
N LYS A 62 -7.40 -14.23 7.62
CA LYS A 62 -8.34 -15.37 7.62
C LYS A 62 -9.08 -15.55 6.30
N THR A 63 -9.72 -16.71 6.15
CA THR A 63 -10.60 -17.05 5.03
C THR A 63 -12.02 -17.22 5.54
N TYR A 64 -12.98 -16.52 4.93
CA TYR A 64 -14.40 -16.71 5.13
C TYR A 64 -14.95 -17.74 4.14
N LYS A 65 -15.86 -18.58 4.62
CA LYS A 65 -16.44 -19.69 3.86
C LYS A 65 -17.96 -19.63 3.90
N ASN A 66 -18.60 -20.03 2.81
CA ASN A 66 -20.04 -20.26 2.82
C ASN A 66 -20.39 -21.56 3.59
N TRP A 67 -21.68 -21.85 3.69
CA TRP A 67 -22.20 -23.04 4.39
C TRP A 67 -21.71 -24.38 3.82
N LEU A 68 -21.21 -24.41 2.58
CA LEU A 68 -20.60 -25.58 1.93
C LEU A 68 -19.09 -25.70 2.18
N GLY A 69 -18.49 -24.79 2.97
CA GLY A 69 -17.06 -24.75 3.21
C GLY A 69 -16.24 -24.17 2.05
N ILE A 70 -16.88 -23.59 1.02
CA ILE A 70 -16.21 -22.98 -0.12
C ILE A 70 -15.74 -21.58 0.27
N PRO A 71 -14.46 -21.21 0.07
CA PRO A 71 -13.96 -19.86 0.31
C PRO A 71 -14.72 -18.82 -0.51
N THR A 72 -15.29 -17.82 0.16
CA THR A 72 -15.99 -16.70 -0.48
C THR A 72 -15.16 -15.42 -0.45
N GLU A 73 -14.38 -15.24 0.60
CA GLU A 73 -13.60 -14.02 0.83
C GLU A 73 -12.36 -14.37 1.65
N ARG A 74 -11.30 -13.60 1.48
CA ARG A 74 -10.12 -13.63 2.34
C ARG A 74 -9.85 -12.25 2.87
N GLU A 75 -9.36 -12.19 4.09
CA GLU A 75 -8.93 -10.94 4.72
C GLU A 75 -7.41 -10.88 4.69
N TYR A 76 -6.90 -9.81 4.08
CA TYR A 76 -5.49 -9.47 4.04
C TYR A 76 -5.26 -8.05 4.52
N ARG A 77 -4.13 -7.81 5.17
CA ARG A 77 -3.77 -6.49 5.73
C ARG A 77 -3.43 -5.47 4.65
N ILE A 78 -2.73 -5.90 3.59
CA ILE A 78 -2.39 -5.05 2.44
C ILE A 78 -2.88 -5.68 1.14
N PHE A 79 -3.27 -4.82 0.19
CA PHE A 79 -3.73 -5.22 -1.15
C PHE A 79 -4.81 -6.32 -1.15
N ASN A 80 -5.73 -6.27 -0.19
CA ASN A 80 -6.81 -7.26 0.01
C ASN A 80 -7.56 -7.61 -1.28
N GLU A 81 -7.87 -6.59 -2.07
CA GLU A 81 -8.61 -6.70 -3.32
C GLU A 81 -7.91 -7.52 -4.41
N LEU A 82 -6.58 -7.57 -4.43
CA LEU A 82 -5.82 -8.34 -5.43
C LEU A 82 -5.71 -9.82 -5.08
N GLN A 83 -5.99 -10.17 -3.83
CA GLN A 83 -5.76 -11.50 -3.28
C GLN A 83 -7.06 -12.29 -3.06
N GLN A 84 -8.21 -11.73 -3.46
CA GLN A 84 -9.52 -12.36 -3.29
C GLN A 84 -9.66 -13.66 -4.09
N PRO A 85 -10.34 -14.69 -3.53
CA PRO A 85 -10.58 -15.95 -4.22
C PRO A 85 -11.44 -15.72 -5.48
N GLY A 86 -11.11 -16.42 -6.57
CA GLY A 86 -11.86 -16.32 -7.82
C GLY A 86 -11.64 -15.03 -8.63
N MET A 87 -10.73 -14.16 -8.20
CA MET A 87 -10.36 -12.94 -8.93
C MET A 87 -9.85 -13.29 -10.34
N LYS A 88 -10.61 -12.89 -11.37
CA LYS A 88 -10.23 -13.05 -12.78
C LYS A 88 -9.31 -11.90 -13.20
N LYS A 89 -8.32 -12.17 -14.06
CA LYS A 89 -7.40 -11.17 -14.65
C LYS A 89 -8.06 -10.20 -15.65
N GLY A 90 -9.32 -9.85 -15.44
CA GLY A 90 -10.11 -8.91 -16.24
C GLY A 90 -9.88 -7.43 -15.86
N LYS A 91 -10.79 -6.55 -16.28
CA LYS A 91 -10.69 -5.09 -16.09
C LYS A 91 -10.48 -4.69 -14.62
N LYS A 92 -11.27 -5.24 -13.69
CA LYS A 92 -11.17 -4.95 -12.25
C LYS A 92 -9.79 -5.31 -11.68
N TYR A 93 -9.27 -6.50 -12.01
CA TYR A 93 -7.93 -6.91 -11.59
C TYR A 93 -6.85 -5.99 -12.14
N LYS A 94 -6.92 -5.61 -13.42
CA LYS A 94 -5.94 -4.69 -14.03
C LYS A 94 -5.95 -3.31 -13.37
N ALA A 95 -7.14 -2.79 -13.04
CA ALA A 95 -7.27 -1.52 -12.32
C ALA A 95 -6.69 -1.60 -10.90
N ASN A 96 -7.04 -2.65 -10.14
CA ASN A 96 -6.47 -2.89 -8.81
C ASN A 96 -4.95 -3.08 -8.86
N LYS A 97 -4.42 -3.72 -9.92
CA LYS A 97 -2.98 -3.94 -10.09
C LYS A 97 -2.26 -2.63 -10.37
N ARG A 98 -2.78 -1.80 -11.29
CA ARG A 98 -2.23 -0.48 -11.57
C ARG A 98 -2.23 0.42 -10.33
N PHE A 99 -3.32 0.40 -9.57
CA PHE A 99 -3.38 1.08 -8.27
C PHE A 99 -2.27 0.61 -7.33
N ALA A 100 -2.09 -0.70 -7.18
CA ALA A 100 -1.05 -1.23 -6.30
C ALA A 100 0.37 -0.92 -6.80
N GLU A 101 0.61 -0.99 -8.10
CA GLU A 101 1.89 -0.60 -8.74
C GLU A 101 2.21 0.86 -8.43
N GLU A 102 1.21 1.73 -8.49
CA GLU A 102 1.38 3.15 -8.25
C GLU A 102 1.67 3.46 -6.76
N VAL A 103 0.99 2.76 -5.84
CA VAL A 103 1.24 2.86 -4.39
C VAL A 103 2.68 2.47 -4.03
N VAL A 104 3.28 1.49 -4.70
CA VAL A 104 4.65 1.01 -4.35
C VAL A 104 5.74 1.59 -5.25
N ARG A 105 5.40 2.52 -6.15
CA ARG A 105 6.29 3.01 -7.22
C ARG A 105 7.65 3.50 -6.71
N ASN A 106 7.65 4.24 -5.61
CA ASN A 106 8.86 4.82 -5.01
C ASN A 106 9.27 4.13 -3.70
N LEU A 107 8.71 2.96 -3.40
CA LEU A 107 9.00 2.22 -2.18
C LEU A 107 10.49 1.80 -2.14
N SER A 108 11.17 2.23 -1.09
CA SER A 108 12.55 1.90 -0.78
C SER A 108 12.74 1.88 0.74
N TRP A 109 13.78 1.21 1.21
CA TRP A 109 14.02 1.07 2.65
C TRP A 109 15.50 0.90 2.97
N ASN A 110 15.85 1.21 4.22
CA ASN A 110 17.13 0.88 4.84
C ASN A 110 16.88 0.12 6.14
N LEU A 111 17.62 -0.98 6.34
CA LEU A 111 17.61 -1.71 7.60
C LEU A 111 18.62 -1.12 8.57
N GLY A 112 18.15 -0.85 9.79
CA GLY A 112 18.94 -0.44 10.92
C GLY A 112 19.36 -1.62 11.81
N GLU A 113 19.38 -1.36 13.12
CA GLU A 113 19.80 -2.33 14.12
C GLU A 113 18.79 -3.48 14.26
N VAL A 114 19.29 -4.71 14.33
CA VAL A 114 18.50 -5.92 14.61
C VAL A 114 18.64 -6.30 16.07
N ARG A 115 17.54 -6.20 16.83
CA ARG A 115 17.46 -6.59 18.24
C ARG A 115 16.71 -7.90 18.35
N ARG A 116 17.41 -9.00 18.65
CA ARG A 116 16.81 -10.34 18.75
C ARG A 116 16.70 -10.82 20.19
N GLN A 117 15.54 -11.35 20.55
CA GLN A 117 15.29 -12.03 21.82
C GLN A 117 14.57 -13.36 21.58
N GLY A 118 15.32 -14.47 21.54
CA GLY A 118 14.76 -15.80 21.34
C GLY A 118 14.08 -15.98 19.98
N ASP A 119 12.77 -16.19 20.02
CA ASP A 119 11.84 -16.37 18.90
C ASP A 119 11.21 -15.04 18.42
N LYS A 120 11.62 -13.90 18.98
CA LYS A 120 11.21 -12.56 18.58
C LYS A 120 12.39 -11.72 18.13
N ALA A 121 12.12 -10.76 17.27
CA ALA A 121 13.08 -9.74 16.88
C ALA A 121 12.40 -8.42 16.57
N GLU A 122 13.15 -7.34 16.73
CA GLU A 122 12.80 -5.99 16.32
C GLU A 122 13.88 -5.45 15.39
N ILE A 123 13.47 -4.69 14.38
CA ILE A 123 14.38 -4.07 13.42
C ILE A 123 13.93 -2.64 13.21
N ASP A 124 14.83 -1.67 13.39
CA ASP A 124 14.55 -0.30 12.95
C ASP A 124 14.62 -0.23 11.43
N LEU A 125 13.57 0.32 10.82
CA LEU A 125 13.46 0.48 9.38
C LEU A 125 13.24 1.95 9.07
N GLU A 126 14.02 2.45 8.13
CA GLU A 126 13.74 3.71 7.46
C GLU A 126 13.07 3.37 6.13
N ILE A 127 11.78 3.70 5.98
CA ILE A 127 10.99 3.39 4.79
C ILE A 127 10.68 4.70 4.09
N THR A 128 11.04 4.78 2.81
CA THR A 128 10.73 5.91 1.95
C THR A 128 9.76 5.49 0.86
N ASN A 129 8.68 6.25 0.68
CA ASN A 129 7.74 6.06 -0.43
C ASN A 129 7.21 7.43 -0.91
N THR A 130 6.43 7.45 -1.98
CA THR A 130 5.66 8.64 -2.42
C THR A 130 4.85 9.16 -1.24
N ASP A 131 4.83 10.47 -1.03
CA ASP A 131 3.94 11.07 -0.04
C ASP A 131 2.52 11.10 -0.61
N MET A 132 1.66 10.21 -0.10
CA MET A 132 0.26 10.07 -0.51
C MET A 132 -0.70 10.59 0.54
N THR A 133 -0.20 11.35 1.54
CA THR A 133 -0.99 11.87 2.66
C THR A 133 -2.30 12.50 2.18
N ASP A 134 -2.23 13.36 1.15
CA ASP A 134 -3.36 14.16 0.69
C ASP A 134 -4.20 13.50 -0.41
N VAL A 135 -3.82 12.31 -0.91
CA VAL A 135 -4.51 11.66 -2.05
C VAL A 135 -5.99 11.41 -1.75
N MET A 136 -6.29 10.90 -0.54
CA MET A 136 -7.68 10.66 -0.13
C MET A 136 -8.44 11.95 0.21
N GLY A 137 -7.74 12.98 0.69
CA GLY A 137 -8.30 14.30 0.90
C GLY A 137 -8.72 14.96 -0.42
N HIS A 138 -7.87 14.96 -1.44
CA HIS A 138 -8.21 15.46 -2.77
C HIS A 138 -9.34 14.68 -3.44
N TYR A 139 -9.37 13.35 -3.27
CA TYR A 139 -10.51 12.54 -3.71
C TYR A 139 -11.81 12.93 -3.02
N THR A 140 -11.77 13.20 -1.71
CA THR A 140 -12.93 13.63 -0.92
C THR A 140 -13.40 15.03 -1.33
N ILE A 141 -12.47 15.98 -1.49
CA ILE A 141 -12.74 17.33 -2.04
C ILE A 141 -13.47 17.22 -3.38
N HIS A 142 -12.98 16.37 -4.29
CA HIS A 142 -13.60 16.15 -5.60
C HIS A 142 -15.04 15.66 -5.48
N ILE A 143 -15.29 14.66 -4.62
CA ILE A 143 -16.63 14.15 -4.36
C ILE A 143 -17.56 15.29 -3.88
N MET A 144 -17.12 16.06 -2.89
CA MET A 144 -17.92 17.13 -2.31
C MET A 144 -18.20 18.23 -3.33
N GLU A 145 -17.19 18.63 -4.11
CA GLU A 145 -17.37 19.60 -5.18
C GLU A 145 -18.35 19.12 -6.25
N ASP A 146 -18.28 17.86 -6.68
CA ASP A 146 -19.22 17.29 -7.63
C ASP A 146 -20.65 17.38 -7.06
N MET A 147 -20.85 16.98 -5.80
CA MET A 147 -22.15 17.04 -5.11
C MET A 147 -22.68 18.49 -4.99
N ILE A 148 -21.80 19.47 -4.73
CA ILE A 148 -22.16 20.89 -4.64
C ILE A 148 -22.43 21.49 -6.02
N LYS A 149 -21.75 21.07 -7.09
CA LYS A 149 -21.92 21.61 -8.45
C LYS A 149 -23.14 21.07 -9.21
N VAL A 150 -23.70 19.90 -8.84
CA VAL A 150 -24.86 19.38 -9.56
C VAL A 150 -26.05 20.33 -9.41
N ASP A 151 -26.48 20.94 -10.52
CA ASP A 151 -27.68 21.75 -10.63
C ASP A 151 -28.93 20.88 -10.53
N GLY A 152 -29.67 21.03 -9.43
CA GLY A 152 -31.03 20.55 -9.31
C GLY A 152 -31.53 20.56 -7.85
N THR A 153 -32.80 20.19 -7.68
CA THR A 153 -33.56 20.38 -6.43
C THR A 153 -34.12 19.04 -5.92
N GLY A 154 -34.01 18.79 -4.60
CA GLY A 154 -34.78 17.77 -3.88
C GLY A 154 -34.20 16.35 -3.68
N LEU A 155 -35.00 15.46 -3.06
CA LEU A 155 -34.64 14.10 -2.60
C LEU A 155 -34.17 13.15 -3.71
N GLY A 156 -34.72 13.25 -4.91
CA GLY A 156 -34.38 12.36 -6.03
C GLY A 156 -32.94 12.53 -6.52
N GLN A 157 -32.40 13.75 -6.38
CA GLN A 157 -31.03 14.06 -6.74
C GLN A 157 -30.05 13.66 -5.66
N LEU A 158 -30.40 13.81 -4.38
CA LEU A 158 -29.64 13.24 -3.26
C LEU A 158 -29.43 11.72 -3.45
N VAL A 159 -30.50 11.00 -3.79
CA VAL A 159 -30.42 9.55 -4.10
C VAL A 159 -29.54 9.28 -5.31
N ARG A 160 -29.62 10.11 -6.36
CA ARG A 160 -28.79 9.95 -7.56
C ARG A 160 -27.30 10.21 -7.29
N SER A 161 -26.96 11.31 -6.62
CA SER A 161 -25.60 11.63 -6.22
C SER A 161 -25.02 10.51 -5.38
N LEU A 162 -25.74 10.05 -4.33
CA LEU A 162 -25.30 8.91 -3.50
C LEU A 162 -25.15 7.61 -4.29
N SER A 163 -25.99 7.36 -5.32
CA SER A 163 -25.88 6.19 -6.18
C SER A 163 -24.69 6.26 -7.16
N GLU A 164 -24.22 7.47 -7.49
CA GLU A 164 -23.06 7.71 -8.36
C GLU A 164 -21.73 7.77 -7.56
N LEU A 165 -21.77 7.82 -6.22
CA LEU A 165 -20.61 7.76 -5.32
C LEU A 165 -19.97 6.36 -5.17
N ASP A 166 -20.17 5.45 -6.12
CA ASP A 166 -19.41 4.20 -6.11
C ASP A 166 -17.91 4.55 -6.07
N TYR A 167 -17.16 3.91 -5.18
CA TYR A 167 -15.76 4.23 -4.94
C TYR A 167 -14.97 4.11 -6.25
N ASP A 168 -14.75 5.25 -6.90
CA ASP A 168 -14.17 5.29 -8.23
C ASP A 168 -12.65 5.18 -8.08
N LYS A 169 -12.17 3.94 -7.98
CA LYS A 169 -10.74 3.62 -7.99
C LYS A 169 -9.99 4.27 -9.15
N GLY A 170 -10.66 4.57 -10.27
CA GLY A 170 -10.06 5.30 -11.38
C GLY A 170 -9.72 6.75 -11.02
N ARG A 171 -10.55 7.40 -10.19
CA ARG A 171 -10.31 8.77 -9.71
C ARG A 171 -9.26 8.81 -8.62
N VAL A 172 -9.29 7.90 -7.65
CA VAL A 172 -8.21 7.82 -6.64
C VAL A 172 -6.87 7.59 -7.32
N LEU A 173 -6.82 6.72 -8.34
CA LEU A 173 -5.62 6.51 -9.15
C LEU A 173 -5.13 7.79 -9.83
N THR A 174 -6.02 8.69 -10.24
CA THR A 174 -5.62 9.97 -10.87
C THR A 174 -4.85 10.86 -9.89
N TYR A 175 -5.35 11.01 -8.65
CA TYR A 175 -4.64 11.77 -7.60
C TYR A 175 -3.35 11.07 -7.17
N LEU A 176 -3.35 9.75 -7.13
CA LEU A 176 -2.18 8.95 -6.81
C LEU A 176 -1.08 9.11 -7.87
N GLU A 177 -1.44 9.17 -9.16
CA GLU A 177 -0.52 9.42 -10.28
C GLU A 177 0.03 10.85 -10.30
N GLN A 178 -0.68 11.79 -9.66
CA GLN A 178 -0.28 13.18 -9.50
C GLN A 178 0.48 13.44 -8.19
N ALA A 179 0.52 12.48 -7.27
CA ALA A 179 1.23 12.63 -6.00
C ALA A 179 2.74 12.76 -6.28
N GLU A 180 3.29 13.89 -5.84
CA GLU A 180 4.70 14.23 -5.97
C GLU A 180 5.40 14.24 -4.61
N GLY A 181 6.72 14.15 -4.65
CA GLY A 181 7.53 14.10 -3.44
C GLY A 181 7.56 12.71 -2.80
N THR A 182 8.40 12.60 -1.78
CA THR A 182 8.60 11.37 -1.02
C THR A 182 8.60 11.69 0.46
N ARG A 183 8.12 10.74 1.25
CA ARG A 183 8.13 10.78 2.70
C ARG A 183 8.92 9.60 3.24
N THR A 184 9.74 9.87 4.25
CA THR A 184 10.53 8.87 4.96
C THR A 184 10.00 8.72 6.37
N GLU A 185 9.66 7.49 6.76
CA GLU A 185 9.19 7.14 8.10
C GLU A 185 10.19 6.18 8.75
N VAL A 186 10.47 6.41 10.03
CA VAL A 186 11.27 5.48 10.84
C VAL A 186 10.32 4.67 11.70
N VAL A 187 10.28 3.35 11.47
CA VAL A 187 9.39 2.42 12.18
C VAL A 187 10.20 1.28 12.79
N THR A 188 9.72 0.74 13.91
CA THR A 188 10.30 -0.48 14.50
C THR A 188 9.47 -1.68 14.04
N ALA A 189 9.98 -2.43 13.07
CA ALA A 189 9.35 -3.66 12.59
C ALA A 189 9.49 -4.78 13.63
N THR A 190 8.39 -5.48 13.91
CA THR A 190 8.36 -6.61 14.84
C THR A 190 8.25 -7.93 14.09
N LEU A 191 9.05 -8.92 14.51
CA LEU A 191 9.09 -10.25 13.92
C LEU A 191 8.94 -11.33 14.98
N TYR A 192 8.36 -12.45 14.56
CA TYR A 192 8.21 -13.64 15.38
C TYR A 192 8.51 -14.90 14.58
N GLN A 193 8.99 -15.95 15.24
CA GLN A 193 9.14 -17.26 14.59
C GLN A 193 7.83 -18.04 14.64
N LYS A 194 7.50 -18.66 13.51
CA LYS A 194 6.42 -19.63 13.37
C LYS A 194 6.90 -20.77 12.47
N ASP A 195 6.79 -22.00 12.97
CA ASP A 195 7.19 -23.21 12.23
C ASP A 195 8.65 -23.17 11.71
N GLY A 196 9.55 -22.52 12.46
CA GLY A 196 10.97 -22.37 12.09
C GLY A 196 11.27 -21.25 11.09
N GLU A 197 10.27 -20.49 10.65
CA GLU A 197 10.42 -19.33 9.77
C GLU A 197 10.15 -18.02 10.53
N TRP A 198 10.92 -16.97 10.24
CA TRP A 198 10.59 -15.63 10.70
C TRP A 198 9.43 -15.05 9.90
N LYS A 199 8.48 -14.42 10.59
CA LYS A 199 7.35 -13.71 10.02
C LYS A 199 7.40 -12.26 10.48
N LEU A 200 7.31 -11.34 9.53
CA LEU A 200 7.10 -9.92 9.79
C LEU A 200 5.65 -9.68 10.19
N HIS A 201 5.46 -8.98 11.31
CA HIS A 201 4.15 -8.45 11.67
C HIS A 201 3.90 -7.15 10.92
N LEU A 202 2.86 -7.12 10.10
CA LEU A 202 2.38 -5.91 9.42
C LEU A 202 1.45 -5.16 10.35
N ASP A 203 2.04 -4.38 11.25
CA ASP A 203 1.31 -3.43 12.09
C ASP A 203 0.99 -2.13 11.32
N GLU A 204 0.19 -1.27 11.94
CA GLU A 204 -0.27 -0.05 11.32
C GLU A 204 0.85 0.94 10.96
N PRO A 205 1.87 1.21 11.82
CA PRO A 205 3.00 2.04 11.43
C PRO A 205 3.72 1.52 10.18
N LEU A 206 4.00 0.21 10.12
CA LEU A 206 4.67 -0.39 8.96
C LEU A 206 3.79 -0.32 7.70
N ILE A 207 2.49 -0.66 7.82
CA ILE A 207 1.55 -0.56 6.69
C ILE A 207 1.47 0.87 6.19
N ARG A 208 1.34 1.85 7.08
CA ARG A 208 1.26 3.29 6.73
C ARG A 208 2.50 3.75 5.97
N ALA A 209 3.70 3.40 6.46
CA ALA A 209 4.95 3.74 5.80
C ALA A 209 5.06 3.10 4.41
N VAL A 210 4.74 1.80 4.30
CA VAL A 210 4.74 1.07 3.03
C VAL A 210 3.69 1.61 2.06
N MET A 211 2.55 2.09 2.56
CA MET A 211 1.47 2.67 1.75
C MET A 211 1.64 4.19 1.52
N GLY A 212 2.81 4.77 1.86
CA GLY A 212 3.08 6.19 1.64
C GLY A 212 2.13 7.14 2.35
N ASN A 213 1.59 6.72 3.50
CA ASN A 213 0.59 7.47 4.27
C ASN A 213 -0.75 7.70 3.53
N LEU A 214 -1.11 6.86 2.55
CA LEU A 214 -2.36 6.98 1.79
C LEU A 214 -3.64 7.07 2.64
N ASN A 215 -3.66 6.39 3.79
CA ASN A 215 -4.78 6.42 4.75
C ASN A 215 -4.44 7.29 5.96
N ALA A 216 -3.86 8.47 5.72
CA ALA A 216 -3.52 9.42 6.78
C ALA A 216 -4.76 9.79 7.61
N GLU A 217 -4.57 9.94 8.93
CA GLU A 217 -5.62 10.45 9.82
C GLU A 217 -5.85 11.96 9.64
N LYS A 218 -4.84 12.67 9.13
CA LYS A 218 -4.85 14.12 8.92
C LYS A 218 -4.18 14.44 7.60
N TYR A 219 -4.73 15.42 6.89
CA TYR A 219 -4.19 15.93 5.65
C TYR A 219 -3.34 17.18 5.88
N SER A 220 -2.74 17.70 4.82
CA SER A 220 -2.13 19.03 4.86
C SER A 220 -3.17 20.10 5.21
N GLN A 221 -2.69 21.21 5.78
CA GLN A 221 -3.56 22.32 6.18
C GLN A 221 -4.42 22.85 5.02
N GLU A 222 -3.87 22.90 3.80
CA GLU A 222 -4.61 23.32 2.61
C GLU A 222 -5.80 22.41 2.31
N VAL A 223 -5.60 21.09 2.42
CA VAL A 223 -6.64 20.10 2.18
C VAL A 223 -7.70 20.15 3.28
N GLU A 224 -7.29 20.26 4.54
CA GLU A 224 -8.21 20.39 5.69
C GLU A 224 -9.07 21.66 5.57
N GLU A 225 -8.45 22.82 5.30
CA GLU A 225 -9.18 24.09 5.13
C GLU A 225 -10.19 24.03 3.96
N ARG A 226 -9.81 23.34 2.87
CA ARG A 226 -10.72 23.14 1.72
C ARG A 226 -11.88 22.22 2.06
N LEU A 227 -11.64 21.14 2.80
CA LEU A 227 -12.68 20.23 3.27
C LEU A 227 -13.65 20.95 4.21
N GLU A 228 -13.16 21.68 5.22
CA GLU A 228 -13.99 22.46 6.14
C GLU A 228 -14.89 23.47 5.40
N HIS A 229 -14.35 24.15 4.39
CA HIS A 229 -15.13 25.07 3.56
C HIS A 229 -16.22 24.34 2.76
N LEU A 230 -15.89 23.19 2.17
CA LEU A 230 -16.84 22.40 1.39
C LEU A 230 -17.93 21.78 2.28
N GLU A 231 -17.61 21.41 3.52
CA GLU A 231 -18.59 20.93 4.49
C GLU A 231 -19.63 22.02 4.77
N ALA A 232 -19.18 23.26 5.04
CA ALA A 232 -20.08 24.39 5.24
C ALA A 232 -20.89 24.78 3.97
N GLU A 233 -20.36 24.57 2.77
CA GLU A 233 -21.11 24.73 1.52
C GLU A 233 -22.16 23.63 1.34
N TYR A 234 -21.79 22.39 1.63
CA TYR A 234 -22.67 21.24 1.52
C TYR A 234 -23.84 21.35 2.51
N GLU A 235 -23.59 21.76 3.76
CA GLU A 235 -24.64 22.01 4.76
C GLU A 235 -25.64 23.06 4.29
N ARG A 236 -25.17 24.20 3.77
CA ARG A 236 -26.05 25.23 3.21
C ARG A 236 -26.88 24.71 2.03
N LYS A 237 -26.27 23.88 1.16
CA LYS A 237 -26.99 23.27 0.03
C LYS A 237 -28.05 22.26 0.50
N MET A 238 -27.75 21.50 1.54
CA MET A 238 -28.69 20.57 2.17
C MET A 238 -29.87 21.30 2.83
N GLU A 239 -29.63 22.43 3.49
CA GLU A 239 -30.69 23.30 4.03
C GLU A 239 -31.58 23.84 2.91
N GLN A 240 -30.99 24.39 1.85
CA GLN A 240 -31.73 24.87 0.68
C GLN A 240 -32.61 23.76 0.08
N TRP A 241 -32.06 22.57 -0.15
CA TRP A 241 -32.84 21.43 -0.63
C TRP A 241 -33.96 21.06 0.35
N GLY A 242 -33.70 21.09 1.65
CA GLY A 242 -34.71 20.86 2.69
C GLY A 242 -35.87 21.85 2.60
N GLU A 243 -35.58 23.14 2.41
CA GLU A 243 -36.60 24.17 2.22
C GLU A 243 -37.39 23.96 0.92
N GLU A 244 -36.72 23.65 -0.20
CA GLU A 244 -37.37 23.37 -1.49
C GLU A 244 -38.29 22.14 -1.41
N ILE A 245 -37.91 21.11 -0.64
CA ILE A 245 -38.72 19.91 -0.42
C ILE A 245 -39.93 20.23 0.46
N LEU A 246 -39.75 21.01 1.53
CA LEU A 246 -40.80 21.33 2.50
C LEU A 246 -41.77 22.42 1.99
N PHE A 247 -41.30 23.29 1.09
CA PHE A 247 -42.04 24.44 0.56
C PHE A 247 -41.92 24.58 -0.96
N PRO A 248 -42.43 23.63 -1.77
CA PRO A 248 -42.21 23.57 -3.22
C PRO A 248 -42.89 24.68 -4.06
N HIS A 249 -43.59 25.63 -3.43
CA HIS A 249 -44.45 26.63 -4.09
C HIS A 249 -44.27 28.06 -3.56
N LYS A 250 -43.09 28.43 -3.05
CA LYS A 250 -42.70 29.83 -2.93
C LYS A 250 -41.80 30.25 -4.08
#